data_AF-A0A5S3SJG1-F1
#
_entry.id   AF-A0A5S3SJG1-F1
#
_cell.length_a   1.000
_cell.length_b   1.000
_cell.length_c   1.000
_cell.angle_alpha   90.00
_cell.angle_beta   90.00
_cell.angle_gamma   90.00
#
_symmetry.space_group_name_H-M   'P 1'
#
loop_
_entity.id
_entity.type
_entity.pdbx_description
1 polymer ?
#
loop_
_entity_poly.entity_id
_entity_poly.type
_entity_poly.pdbx_seq_one_letter_code
_entity_poly.pdbx_strand_id
1 'polypeptide(L)'
;MDILFERRFELLWPTLSEIRLVLKHVLRALNVKKDEVDAAGLVATEYLTNLIRHNQGSEHHILLRISQSSKESYRLTFIDELTPYNLFKNNNSSWKIDSGALVEGGMGVELIRHYFKDADYVTKEGKNFFSFPLKHIDRRPTVIYVDDDVTQLALMSAYLKEQFQVIACESIEAGWQAILTADARILLLDHKLKNGTCEPLLEKLNKSNLKSQLSVVMLTGDDSEEVIHKINRLGVDDYLIKPVKKNKLLQSIERVTHRFAYLSYQTTFESTPSKIHLQNNKTAHIFGSISLGNGGDFFMPINDECSAFVLGDMMGHGLQALKESFAIKGFISGFLATGLPYQNMLAALNNALYKQQLCKSSLVTLAICFINNNKMYWLNAGHPPPVVVRKTGVLCQLTGTGPLLGLAKDHNYTLYETALDDVEHILLYTDGWTENRFTDKDEISELNKIIPNEYQSKDEFAHTLWQNSQVTLSKEIDDASLIVIN
;
A
#
# COMPACT_ATOMS: atom_id res chain seq x y z
N MET A 1 -14.80 -5.63 9.17
CA MET A 1 -14.48 -4.24 8.78
C MET A 1 -12.98 -4.19 8.71
N ASP A 2 -12.44 -3.91 7.53
CA ASP A 2 -11.00 -3.92 7.33
C ASP A 2 -10.40 -2.65 7.93
N ILE A 3 -9.34 -2.81 8.72
CA ILE A 3 -8.64 -1.69 9.35
C ILE A 3 -7.59 -1.22 8.34
N LEU A 4 -7.70 0.03 7.91
CA LEU A 4 -6.80 0.63 6.91
C LEU A 4 -5.65 1.39 7.56
N PHE A 5 -5.88 1.93 8.75
CA PHE A 5 -4.89 2.65 9.52
C PHE A 5 -5.21 2.55 11.01
N GLU A 6 -4.20 2.35 11.83
CA GLU A 6 -4.35 2.35 13.28
C GLU A 6 -3.07 2.85 13.95
N ARG A 7 -3.18 3.80 14.87
CA ARG A 7 -2.03 4.34 15.60
C ARG A 7 -2.39 4.82 16.99
N ARG A 8 -1.57 4.46 17.97
CA ARG A 8 -1.67 4.89 19.36
C ARG A 8 -0.86 6.19 19.56
N PHE A 9 -1.44 7.11 20.31
CA PHE A 9 -0.87 8.41 20.66
C PHE A 9 -0.96 8.62 22.17
N GLU A 10 0.02 9.32 22.74
CA GLU A 10 -0.10 9.91 24.08
C GLU A 10 -0.99 11.14 24.02
N LEU A 11 -1.97 11.22 24.91
CA LEU A 11 -2.96 12.28 24.94
C LEU A 11 -2.41 13.54 25.65
N LEU A 12 -1.55 14.27 24.96
CA LEU A 12 -0.92 15.52 25.42
C LEU A 12 -1.19 16.67 24.43
N TRP A 13 -1.12 17.92 24.90
CA TRP A 13 -1.32 19.11 24.05
C TRP A 13 -0.44 19.15 22.78
N PRO A 14 0.86 18.78 22.81
CA PRO A 14 1.69 18.75 21.61
C PRO A 14 1.21 17.73 20.56
N THR A 15 0.60 16.63 21.01
CA THR A 15 0.19 15.51 20.15
C THR A 15 -0.99 15.84 19.24
N LEU A 16 -1.81 16.86 19.55
CA LEU A 16 -2.91 17.26 18.66
C LEU A 16 -2.40 17.71 17.28
N SER A 17 -1.28 18.44 17.26
CA SER A 17 -0.67 18.88 16.00
C SER A 17 -0.18 17.70 15.18
N GLU A 18 0.40 16.69 15.84
CA GLU A 18 0.84 15.46 15.20
C GLU A 18 -0.34 14.67 14.62
N ILE A 19 -1.40 14.45 15.41
CA ILE A 19 -2.61 13.75 14.96
C ILE A 19 -3.22 14.45 13.76
N ARG A 20 -3.27 15.78 13.75
CA ARG A 20 -3.79 16.56 12.61
C ARG A 20 -2.94 16.37 11.35
N LEU A 21 -1.61 16.35 11.49
CA LEU A 21 -0.70 16.09 10.36
C LEU A 21 -0.87 14.66 9.83
N VAL A 22 -0.97 13.68 10.72
CA VAL A 22 -1.21 12.27 10.37
C VAL A 22 -2.54 12.12 9.64
N LEU A 23 -3.63 12.70 10.16
CA LEU A 23 -4.93 12.67 9.49
C LEU A 23 -4.86 13.29 8.10
N LYS A 24 -4.22 14.46 7.96
CA LYS A 24 -4.06 15.10 6.65
C LYS A 24 -3.33 14.21 5.66
N HIS A 25 -2.28 13.51 6.09
CA HIS A 25 -1.50 12.64 5.22
C HIS A 25 -2.28 11.37 4.85
N VAL A 26 -2.78 10.65 5.85
CA VAL A 26 -3.48 9.37 5.66
C VAL A 26 -4.78 9.57 4.86
N LEU A 27 -5.59 10.58 5.18
CA LEU A 27 -6.84 10.80 4.48
C LEU A 27 -6.64 11.23 3.01
N ARG A 28 -5.56 11.96 2.71
CA ARG A 28 -5.17 12.25 1.32
C ARG A 28 -4.76 11.00 0.57
N ALA A 29 -3.95 10.13 1.18
CA ALA A 29 -3.58 8.84 0.59
C ALA A 29 -4.81 7.95 0.35
N LEU A 30 -5.85 8.08 1.18
CA LEU A 30 -7.14 7.41 1.01
C LEU A 30 -8.10 8.12 0.03
N ASN A 31 -7.64 9.17 -0.65
CA ASN A 31 -8.40 9.99 -1.61
C ASN A 31 -9.64 10.69 -1.03
N VAL A 32 -9.62 11.04 0.26
CA VAL A 32 -10.65 11.87 0.87
C VAL A 32 -10.50 13.31 0.37
N LYS A 33 -11.60 13.95 -0.05
CA LYS A 33 -11.58 15.33 -0.56
C LYS A 33 -11.05 16.30 0.49
N LYS A 34 -10.29 17.30 0.03
CA LYS A 34 -9.61 18.29 0.88
C LYS A 34 -10.53 18.90 1.94
N ASP A 35 -11.74 19.30 1.57
CA ASP A 35 -12.67 19.94 2.52
C ASP A 35 -13.09 18.99 3.65
N GLU A 36 -13.28 17.70 3.36
CA GLU A 36 -13.60 16.69 4.37
C GLU A 36 -12.37 16.31 5.21
N VAL A 37 -11.15 16.37 4.65
CA VAL A 37 -9.90 16.25 5.40
C VAL A 37 -9.74 17.39 6.41
N ASP A 38 -9.98 18.63 5.97
CA ASP A 38 -9.89 19.81 6.83
C ASP A 38 -10.96 19.78 7.93
N ALA A 39 -12.19 19.35 7.60
CA ALA A 39 -13.27 19.12 8.55
C ALA A 39 -12.92 18.03 9.59
N ALA A 40 -12.38 16.90 9.14
CA ALA A 40 -11.97 15.80 10.02
C ALA A 40 -10.87 16.25 11.01
N GLY A 41 -9.90 17.03 10.53
CA GLY A 41 -8.85 17.59 11.39
C GLY A 41 -9.40 18.55 12.45
N LEU A 42 -10.39 19.38 12.09
CA LEU A 42 -11.04 20.30 13.02
C LEU A 42 -11.83 19.54 14.10
N VAL A 43 -12.64 18.56 13.70
CA VAL A 43 -13.43 17.70 14.60
C VAL A 43 -12.54 16.88 15.53
N ALA A 44 -11.45 16.31 15.01
CA ALA A 44 -10.46 15.61 15.82
C ALA A 44 -9.85 16.54 16.88
N THR A 45 -9.45 17.75 16.49
CA THR A 45 -8.84 18.73 17.42
C THR A 45 -9.81 19.09 18.53
N GLU A 46 -11.07 19.35 18.20
CA GLU A 46 -12.11 19.70 19.16
C GLU A 46 -12.39 18.55 20.14
N TYR A 47 -12.53 17.32 19.64
CA TYR A 47 -12.76 16.13 20.46
C TYR A 47 -11.61 15.89 21.46
N LEU A 48 -10.37 15.88 20.96
CA LEU A 48 -9.17 15.62 21.77
C LEU A 48 -8.92 16.72 22.81
N THR A 49 -9.19 17.98 22.45
CA THR A 49 -9.08 19.11 23.38
C THR A 49 -10.02 18.94 24.56
N ASN A 50 -11.26 18.50 24.31
CA ASN A 50 -12.24 18.22 25.36
C ASN A 50 -11.79 17.05 26.24
N LEU A 51 -11.26 15.96 25.66
CA LEU A 51 -10.73 14.84 26.45
C LEU A 51 -9.59 15.26 27.39
N ILE A 52 -8.64 16.09 26.92
CA ILE A 52 -7.51 16.58 27.73
C ILE A 52 -7.98 17.49 28.86
N ARG A 53 -8.93 18.40 28.58
CA ARG A 53 -9.42 19.35 29.59
C ARG A 53 -10.21 18.67 30.71
N HIS A 54 -10.95 17.62 30.40
CA HIS A 54 -11.86 16.97 31.34
C HIS A 54 -11.28 15.76 32.08
N ASN A 55 -10.13 15.21 31.65
CA ASN A 55 -9.44 14.14 32.35
C ASN A 55 -8.13 14.65 32.96
N GLN A 56 -8.10 14.85 34.29
CA GLN A 56 -6.90 15.17 35.05
C GLN A 56 -6.35 13.89 35.70
N GLY A 57 -5.06 13.57 35.54
CA GLY A 57 -4.37 12.72 36.53
C GLY A 57 -3.31 11.69 36.10
N SER A 58 -3.12 11.31 34.82
CA SER A 58 -2.02 10.39 34.43
C SER A 58 -1.79 10.35 32.92
N GLU A 59 -0.67 9.77 32.46
CA GLU A 59 -0.42 9.50 31.03
C GLU A 59 -1.50 8.59 30.46
N HIS A 60 -2.26 9.11 29.52
CA HIS A 60 -3.35 8.39 28.88
C HIS A 60 -3.08 8.28 27.39
N HIS A 61 -3.51 7.16 26.82
CA HIS A 61 -3.30 6.89 25.41
C HIS A 61 -4.63 6.91 24.69
N ILE A 62 -4.59 7.41 23.45
CA ILE A 62 -5.71 7.33 22.52
C ILE A 62 -5.29 6.59 21.26
N LEU A 63 -6.17 5.75 20.77
CA LEU A 63 -5.98 4.98 19.56
C LEU A 63 -6.82 5.63 18.45
N LEU A 64 -6.17 6.10 17.40
CA LEU A 64 -6.81 6.54 16.17
C LEU A 64 -6.88 5.36 15.20
N ARG A 65 -8.09 5.02 14.74
CA ARG A 65 -8.35 3.96 13.77
C ARG A 65 -9.15 4.51 12.59
N ILE A 66 -8.77 4.14 11.38
CA ILE A 66 -9.56 4.34 10.16
C ILE A 66 -9.87 2.96 9.60
N SER A 67 -11.16 2.68 9.43
CA SER A 67 -11.65 1.39 8.93
C SER A 67 -12.53 1.58 7.71
N GLN A 68 -12.56 0.58 6.84
CA GLN A 68 -13.47 0.55 5.72
C GLN A 68 -14.88 0.18 6.20
N SER A 69 -15.82 1.14 6.08
CA SER A 69 -17.22 0.93 6.46
C SER A 69 -18.05 0.37 5.31
N SER A 70 -17.70 0.72 4.06
CA SER A 70 -18.30 0.20 2.83
C SER A 70 -17.32 0.34 1.66
N LYS A 71 -17.71 -0.06 0.45
CA LYS A 71 -16.90 0.22 -0.74
C LYS A 71 -16.66 1.72 -0.97
N GLU A 72 -17.51 2.60 -0.45
CA GLU A 72 -17.52 4.04 -0.76
C GLU A 72 -17.35 4.93 0.49
N SER A 73 -17.07 4.35 1.66
CA SER A 73 -16.92 5.14 2.88
C SER A 73 -15.94 4.54 3.86
N TYR A 74 -15.25 5.43 4.57
CA TYR A 74 -14.42 5.08 5.70
C TYR A 74 -15.08 5.52 6.99
N ARG A 75 -14.63 4.95 8.10
CA ARG A 75 -14.99 5.37 9.45
C ARG A 75 -13.73 5.67 10.23
N LEU A 76 -13.61 6.92 10.68
CA LEU A 76 -12.57 7.37 11.58
C LEU A 76 -13.07 7.19 13.00
N THR A 77 -12.28 6.56 13.86
CA THR A 77 -12.62 6.24 15.25
C THR A 77 -11.46 6.60 16.17
N PHE A 78 -11.77 7.31 17.24
CA PHE A 78 -10.90 7.48 18.40
C PHE A 78 -11.34 6.54 19.51
N ILE A 79 -10.39 5.81 20.10
CA ILE A 79 -10.64 4.83 21.15
C ILE A 79 -9.79 5.15 22.37
N ASP A 80 -10.42 5.29 23.53
CA ASP A 80 -9.77 5.58 24.81
C ASP A 80 -10.34 4.72 25.95
N GLU A 81 -9.62 4.64 27.06
CA GLU A 81 -10.01 3.93 28.30
C GLU A 81 -10.29 4.93 29.44
N LEU A 82 -10.59 6.19 29.10
CA LEU A 82 -10.85 7.25 30.07
C LEU A 82 -12.25 7.12 30.67
N THR A 83 -12.55 7.98 31.64
CA THR A 83 -13.91 8.10 32.17
C THR A 83 -14.87 8.45 31.02
N PRO A 84 -15.94 7.67 30.81
CA PRO A 84 -16.88 7.92 29.72
C PRO A 84 -17.42 9.35 29.73
N TYR A 85 -17.24 10.03 28.61
CA TYR A 85 -17.69 11.40 28.39
C TYR A 85 -18.45 11.49 27.07
N ASN A 86 -19.75 11.18 27.13
CA ASN A 86 -20.60 11.25 25.94
C ASN A 86 -20.96 12.71 25.62
N LEU A 87 -20.22 13.27 24.66
CA LEU A 87 -20.40 14.64 24.16
C LEU A 87 -21.81 14.94 23.65
N PHE A 88 -22.54 13.93 23.19
CA PHE A 88 -23.87 14.11 22.59
C PHE A 88 -25.03 14.08 23.60
N LYS A 89 -24.80 13.59 24.84
CA LYS A 89 -25.86 13.50 25.86
C LYS A 89 -25.99 14.74 26.76
N ASN A 90 -24.94 15.54 26.91
CA ASN A 90 -24.87 16.61 27.92
C ASN A 90 -25.05 18.05 27.39
N ASN A 91 -25.22 18.27 26.08
CA ASN A 91 -25.36 19.61 25.51
C ASN A 91 -26.61 19.73 24.63
N ASN A 92 -27.72 20.17 25.24
CA ASN A 92 -28.80 20.85 24.51
C ASN A 92 -28.36 22.30 24.25
N SER A 93 -27.40 22.52 23.36
CA SER A 93 -27.07 23.88 22.91
C SER A 93 -28.17 24.35 21.94
N SER A 94 -28.86 25.44 22.27
CA SER A 94 -29.80 26.14 21.38
C SER A 94 -29.11 26.97 20.28
N TRP A 95 -27.81 26.76 20.08
CA TRP A 95 -26.93 27.60 19.27
C TRP A 95 -26.86 27.13 17.81
N LYS A 96 -26.82 28.09 16.88
CA LYS A 96 -26.65 27.87 15.44
C LYS A 96 -25.37 28.53 14.97
N ILE A 97 -24.56 27.80 14.19
CA ILE A 97 -23.26 28.25 13.67
C ILE A 97 -23.33 29.59 12.93
N ASP A 98 -24.44 29.90 12.27
CA ASP A 98 -24.62 31.15 11.51
C ASP A 98 -25.08 32.36 12.35
N SER A 99 -25.11 32.26 13.68
CA SER A 99 -25.65 33.32 14.55
C SER A 99 -24.68 34.48 14.84
N GLY A 100 -23.39 34.35 14.48
CA GLY A 100 -22.39 35.43 14.63
C GLY A 100 -22.00 35.78 16.07
N ALA A 101 -22.53 35.10 17.10
CA ALA A 101 -22.22 35.33 18.50
C ALA A 101 -21.27 34.24 19.06
N LEU A 102 -20.15 34.66 19.65
CA LEU A 102 -19.22 33.79 20.39
C LEU A 102 -19.85 33.47 21.77
N VAL A 103 -20.09 32.18 22.05
CA VAL A 103 -20.63 31.71 23.33
C VAL A 103 -19.70 30.64 23.90
N GLU A 104 -19.29 30.77 25.16
CA GLU A 104 -18.53 29.74 25.86
C GLU A 104 -19.46 28.61 26.32
N GLY A 105 -19.33 27.43 25.69
CA GLY A 105 -20.07 26.21 26.02
C GLY A 105 -20.96 25.72 24.87
N GLY A 106 -20.76 24.49 24.41
CA GLY A 106 -21.61 23.82 23.40
C GLY A 106 -21.16 23.93 21.93
N MET A 107 -20.20 24.80 21.60
CA MET A 107 -19.73 25.00 20.23
C MET A 107 -19.12 23.74 19.59
N GLY A 108 -18.39 22.93 20.36
CA GLY A 108 -17.71 21.74 19.84
C GLY A 108 -18.65 20.66 19.32
N VAL A 109 -19.77 20.42 20.03
CA VAL A 109 -20.74 19.40 19.63
C VAL A 109 -21.50 19.82 18.37
N GLU A 110 -21.88 21.09 18.27
CA GLU A 110 -22.53 21.60 17.05
C GLU A 110 -21.58 21.63 15.86
N LEU A 111 -20.30 21.94 16.08
CA LEU A 111 -19.26 21.81 15.07
C LEU A 111 -19.16 20.37 14.56
N ILE A 112 -19.11 19.39 15.48
CA ILE A 112 -19.07 17.96 15.12
C ILE A 112 -20.33 17.57 14.32
N ARG A 113 -21.52 17.96 14.78
CA ARG A 113 -22.79 17.66 14.09
C ARG A 113 -22.91 18.33 12.73
N HIS A 114 -22.34 19.53 12.57
CA HIS A 114 -22.35 20.27 11.31
C HIS A 114 -21.54 19.54 10.23
N TYR A 115 -20.30 19.15 10.55
CA TYR A 115 -19.42 18.46 9.60
C TYR A 115 -19.76 16.97 9.45
N PHE A 116 -20.15 16.30 10.54
CA PHE A 116 -20.45 14.87 10.56
C PHE A 116 -21.71 14.58 11.38
N LYS A 117 -22.88 14.71 10.73
CA LYS A 117 -24.20 14.44 11.35
C LYS A 117 -24.34 13.04 11.97
N ASP A 118 -23.66 12.06 11.38
CA ASP A 118 -23.68 10.65 11.80
C ASP A 118 -22.50 10.32 12.73
N ALA A 119 -21.89 11.32 13.37
CA ALA A 119 -20.91 11.09 14.42
C ALA A 119 -21.58 10.45 15.65
N ASP A 120 -20.90 9.49 16.27
CA ASP A 120 -21.44 8.70 17.37
C ASP A 120 -20.39 8.47 18.47
N TYR A 121 -20.88 8.27 19.69
CA TYR A 121 -20.08 7.96 20.87
C TYR A 121 -20.67 6.76 21.62
N VAL A 122 -19.92 5.67 21.69
CA VAL A 122 -20.33 4.44 22.36
C VAL A 122 -19.29 4.05 23.41
N THR A 123 -19.75 3.66 24.60
CA THR A 123 -18.90 3.03 25.62
C THR A 123 -19.22 1.54 25.68
N LYS A 124 -18.21 0.69 25.49
CA LYS A 124 -18.35 -0.77 25.53
C LYS A 124 -17.08 -1.40 26.10
N GLU A 125 -17.24 -2.38 27.00
CA GLU A 125 -16.11 -3.17 27.55
C GLU A 125 -15.00 -2.30 28.17
N GLY A 126 -15.36 -1.22 28.88
CA GLY A 126 -14.40 -0.31 29.50
C GLY A 126 -13.69 0.65 28.54
N LYS A 127 -14.05 0.64 27.25
CA LYS A 127 -13.51 1.53 26.22
C LYS A 127 -14.58 2.49 25.69
N ASN A 128 -14.15 3.67 25.34
CA ASN A 128 -14.94 4.70 24.69
C ASN A 128 -14.58 4.77 23.21
N PHE A 129 -15.58 4.90 22.35
CA PHE A 129 -15.44 4.94 20.90
C PHE A 129 -16.14 6.17 20.38
N PHE A 130 -15.37 7.19 19.99
CA PHE A 130 -15.90 8.32 19.23
C PHE A 130 -15.62 8.11 17.75
N SER A 131 -16.65 8.07 16.91
CA SER A 131 -16.47 7.79 15.48
C SER A 131 -17.33 8.67 14.59
N PHE A 132 -16.87 8.90 13.37
CA PHE A 132 -17.64 9.58 12.33
C PHE A 132 -17.29 9.06 10.93
N PRO A 133 -18.25 9.08 9.98
CA PRO A 133 -18.00 8.60 8.63
C PRO A 133 -17.30 9.64 7.76
N LEU A 134 -16.49 9.16 6.82
CA LEU A 134 -15.91 9.94 5.72
C LEU A 134 -16.53 9.43 4.43
N LYS A 135 -17.24 10.30 3.70
CA LYS A 135 -18.10 9.93 2.56
C LYS A 135 -17.70 10.58 1.24
N HIS A 136 -16.90 11.65 1.26
CA HIS A 136 -16.49 12.39 0.07
C HIS A 136 -15.14 11.91 -0.43
N ILE A 137 -15.08 10.67 -0.91
CA ILE A 137 -13.88 10.07 -1.48
C ILE A 137 -13.86 10.30 -3.00
N ASP A 138 -12.83 10.97 -3.52
CA ASP A 138 -12.65 11.18 -4.95
C ASP A 138 -11.67 10.14 -5.52
N ARG A 139 -12.19 9.02 -6.01
CA ARG A 139 -11.36 7.93 -6.54
C ARG A 139 -10.88 8.15 -7.98
N ARG A 140 -11.23 9.27 -8.60
CA ARG A 140 -10.81 9.55 -9.96
C ARG A 140 -9.30 9.78 -9.99
N PRO A 141 -8.57 9.17 -10.95
CA PRO A 141 -7.13 9.38 -11.04
C PRO A 141 -6.78 10.85 -11.30
N THR A 142 -5.68 11.29 -10.71
CA THR A 142 -5.19 12.66 -10.86
C THR A 142 -4.39 12.82 -12.15
N VAL A 143 -4.76 13.81 -12.95
CA VAL A 143 -4.10 14.26 -14.17
C VAL A 143 -3.55 15.65 -13.94
N ILE A 144 -2.25 15.84 -14.18
CA ILE A 144 -1.66 17.18 -14.32
C ILE A 144 -1.69 17.55 -15.79
N TYR A 145 -2.16 18.75 -16.11
CA TYR A 145 -2.08 19.29 -17.46
C TYR A 145 -1.30 20.59 -17.47
N VAL A 146 -0.22 20.63 -18.25
CA VAL A 146 0.65 21.81 -18.41
C VAL A 146 0.48 22.39 -19.81
N ASP A 147 -0.03 23.62 -19.87
CA ASP A 147 -0.22 24.40 -21.09
C ASP A 147 -0.26 25.89 -20.69
N ASP A 148 0.38 26.76 -21.45
CA ASP A 148 0.43 28.20 -21.15
C ASP A 148 -0.73 28.99 -21.77
N ASP A 149 -1.59 28.33 -22.54
CA ASP A 149 -2.88 28.85 -23.01
C ASP A 149 -4.01 28.49 -22.04
N VAL A 150 -4.48 29.51 -21.31
CA VAL A 150 -5.58 29.43 -20.35
C VAL A 150 -6.86 28.87 -20.97
N THR A 151 -7.11 29.14 -22.25
CA THR A 151 -8.29 28.63 -22.98
C THR A 151 -8.21 27.12 -23.17
N GLN A 152 -7.01 26.62 -23.52
CA GLN A 152 -6.77 25.18 -23.64
C GLN A 152 -6.85 24.49 -22.29
N LEU A 153 -6.26 25.07 -21.24
CA LEU A 153 -6.39 24.57 -19.87
C LEU A 153 -7.86 24.41 -19.45
N ALA A 154 -8.69 25.42 -19.70
CA ALA A 154 -10.11 25.38 -19.35
C ALA A 154 -10.87 24.32 -20.17
N LEU A 155 -10.62 24.24 -21.48
CA LEU A 155 -11.23 23.24 -22.36
C LEU A 155 -10.86 21.82 -21.94
N MET A 156 -9.57 21.56 -21.72
CA MET A 156 -9.06 20.25 -21.36
C MET A 156 -9.56 19.82 -19.98
N SER A 157 -9.57 20.75 -19.02
CA SER A 157 -10.15 20.52 -17.70
C SER A 157 -11.63 20.15 -17.82
N ALA A 158 -12.40 20.83 -18.68
CA ALA A 158 -13.80 20.50 -18.92
C ALA A 158 -14.00 19.12 -19.59
N TYR A 159 -13.08 18.70 -20.46
CA TYR A 159 -13.13 17.37 -21.09
C TYR A 159 -12.82 16.23 -20.11
N LEU A 160 -11.90 16.46 -19.18
CA LEU A 160 -11.37 15.42 -18.30
C LEU A 160 -12.04 15.38 -16.92
N LYS A 161 -12.67 16.46 -16.46
CA LYS A 161 -13.24 16.58 -15.11
C LYS A 161 -14.29 15.53 -14.75
N GLU A 162 -14.88 14.80 -15.69
CA GLU A 162 -15.84 13.74 -15.39
C GLU A 162 -15.13 12.48 -14.88
N GLN A 163 -13.98 12.13 -15.49
CA GLN A 163 -13.25 10.89 -15.23
C GLN A 163 -11.99 11.09 -14.39
N PHE A 164 -11.45 12.31 -14.32
CA PHE A 164 -10.16 12.61 -13.70
C PHE A 164 -10.25 13.80 -12.73
N GLN A 165 -9.36 13.82 -11.75
CA GLN A 165 -9.04 15.02 -10.98
C GLN A 165 -7.99 15.82 -11.75
N VAL A 166 -8.37 16.97 -12.30
CA VAL A 166 -7.48 17.75 -13.19
C VAL A 166 -6.78 18.86 -12.41
N ILE A 167 -5.45 18.88 -12.50
CA ILE A 167 -4.61 19.96 -11.99
C ILE A 167 -4.03 20.70 -13.19
N ALA A 168 -4.63 21.86 -13.50
CA ALA A 168 -4.17 22.73 -14.58
C ALA A 168 -2.98 23.58 -14.13
N CYS A 169 -1.95 23.66 -14.97
CA CYS A 169 -0.70 24.35 -14.70
C CYS A 169 -0.31 25.22 -15.90
N GLU A 170 -0.16 26.53 -15.67
CA GLU A 170 0.18 27.51 -16.71
C GLU A 170 1.68 27.57 -17.03
N SER A 171 2.52 26.86 -16.27
CA SER A 171 3.98 26.88 -16.44
C SER A 171 4.64 25.56 -16.07
N ILE A 172 5.89 25.39 -16.52
CA ILE A 172 6.75 24.25 -16.19
C ILE A 172 6.98 24.15 -14.67
N GLU A 173 7.17 25.28 -14.00
CA GLU A 173 7.41 25.35 -12.56
C GLU A 173 6.19 24.90 -11.77
N ALA A 174 4.99 25.37 -12.16
CA ALA A 174 3.74 24.93 -11.57
C ALA A 174 3.51 23.43 -11.80
N GLY A 175 3.76 22.95 -13.02
CA GLY A 175 3.70 21.54 -13.37
C GLY A 175 4.64 20.69 -12.51
N TRP A 176 5.89 21.13 -12.31
CA TRP A 176 6.86 20.44 -11.46
C TRP A 176 6.41 20.39 -10.00
N GLN A 177 5.88 21.47 -9.44
CA GLN A 177 5.35 21.48 -8.07
C GLN A 177 4.15 20.55 -7.91
N ALA A 178 3.27 20.50 -8.91
CA ALA A 178 2.14 19.57 -8.91
C ALA A 178 2.63 18.11 -8.94
N ILE A 179 3.63 17.79 -9.76
CA ILE A 179 4.23 16.43 -9.82
C ILE A 179 4.75 16.00 -8.45
N LEU A 180 5.35 16.91 -7.69
CA LEU A 180 5.89 16.61 -6.35
C LEU A 180 4.82 16.44 -5.27
N THR A 181 3.60 16.94 -5.47
CA THR A 181 2.62 17.11 -4.37
C THR A 181 1.29 16.41 -4.58
N ALA A 182 0.94 16.03 -5.81
CA ALA A 182 -0.43 15.69 -6.19
C ALA A 182 -0.73 14.18 -6.39
N ASP A 183 0.22 13.29 -6.11
CA ASP A 183 0.11 11.84 -6.42
C ASP A 183 -0.50 11.57 -7.81
N ALA A 184 -0.04 12.34 -8.80
CA ALA A 184 -0.59 12.29 -10.14
C ALA A 184 -0.09 11.05 -10.88
N ARG A 185 -0.99 10.40 -11.62
CA ARG A 185 -0.66 9.23 -12.44
C ARG A 185 -0.41 9.58 -13.90
N ILE A 186 -0.90 10.73 -14.33
CA ILE A 186 -0.82 11.19 -15.73
C ILE A 186 -0.33 12.63 -15.76
N LEU A 187 0.61 12.90 -16.65
CA LEU A 187 1.05 14.22 -17.05
C LEU A 187 0.70 14.43 -18.52
N LEU A 188 -0.25 15.32 -18.77
CA LEU A 188 -0.50 15.90 -20.09
C LEU A 188 0.39 17.13 -20.24
N LEU A 189 1.16 17.18 -21.31
CA LEU A 189 2.18 18.22 -21.48
C LEU A 189 2.11 18.78 -22.90
N ASP A 190 1.91 20.09 -23.00
CA ASP A 190 2.10 20.76 -24.27
C ASP A 190 3.58 20.83 -24.66
N HIS A 191 3.87 20.62 -25.94
CA HIS A 191 5.23 20.67 -26.46
C HIS A 191 5.81 22.09 -26.46
N LYS A 192 5.03 23.09 -26.88
CA LYS A 192 5.51 24.46 -27.16
C LYS A 192 4.83 25.44 -26.22
N LEU A 193 5.55 25.78 -25.15
CA LEU A 193 5.11 26.76 -24.17
C LEU A 193 5.69 28.15 -24.51
N LYS A 194 5.10 29.24 -24.00
CA LYS A 194 5.62 30.62 -24.14
C LYS A 194 7.13 30.79 -23.99
N ASN A 195 7.74 30.07 -23.02
CA ASN A 195 9.16 30.23 -22.66
C ASN A 195 10.08 29.12 -23.23
N GLY A 196 9.63 28.39 -24.25
CA GLY A 196 10.42 27.37 -24.93
C GLY A 196 9.66 26.06 -25.06
N THR A 197 10.38 24.95 -24.92
CA THR A 197 9.80 23.63 -25.12
C THR A 197 9.81 22.82 -23.81
N CYS A 198 9.03 21.74 -23.78
CA CYS A 198 8.79 20.97 -22.57
C CYS A 198 9.96 20.05 -22.14
N GLU A 199 10.95 19.85 -23.00
CA GLU A 199 12.11 18.96 -22.81
C GLU A 199 12.82 19.15 -21.46
N PRO A 200 13.06 20.36 -20.93
CA PRO A 200 13.70 20.53 -19.62
C PRO A 200 12.91 19.88 -18.48
N LEU A 201 11.58 19.90 -18.55
CA LEU A 201 10.71 19.22 -17.58
C LEU A 201 10.87 17.70 -17.69
N LEU A 202 10.90 17.17 -18.92
CA LEU A 202 11.08 15.73 -19.17
C LEU A 202 12.46 15.23 -18.76
N GLU A 203 13.53 15.99 -19.06
CA GLU A 203 14.88 15.66 -18.60
C GLU A 203 14.99 15.65 -17.09
N LYS A 204 14.37 16.63 -16.41
CA LYS A 204 14.31 16.68 -14.95
C LYS A 204 13.51 15.52 -14.37
N LEU A 205 12.39 15.18 -15.00
CA LEU A 205 11.55 14.04 -14.62
C LEU A 205 12.29 12.72 -14.79
N ASN A 206 13.00 12.51 -15.91
CA ASN A 206 13.76 11.29 -16.19
C ASN A 206 14.98 11.10 -15.28
N LYS A 207 15.57 12.20 -14.77
CA LYS A 207 16.62 12.16 -13.74
C LYS A 207 16.08 11.91 -12.33
N SER A 208 14.76 11.93 -12.15
CA SER A 208 14.10 11.68 -10.87
C SER A 208 13.48 10.28 -10.81
N ASN A 209 13.23 9.75 -9.61
CA ASN A 209 12.53 8.48 -9.43
C ASN A 209 11.03 8.56 -9.76
N LEU A 210 10.50 9.77 -10.01
CA LEU A 210 9.07 10.04 -10.20
C LEU A 210 8.55 9.60 -11.57
N LYS A 211 9.41 9.49 -12.59
CA LYS A 211 9.02 9.04 -13.93
C LYS A 211 8.41 7.63 -13.91
N SER A 212 8.82 6.79 -12.96
CA SER A 212 8.28 5.44 -12.79
C SER A 212 6.78 5.44 -12.44
N GLN A 213 6.24 6.50 -11.84
CA GLN A 213 4.86 6.54 -11.36
C GLN A 213 3.93 7.41 -12.22
N LEU A 214 4.52 8.18 -13.15
CA LEU A 214 3.83 9.20 -13.93
C LEU A 214 3.90 8.90 -15.43
N SER A 215 2.76 8.59 -16.02
CA SER A 215 2.64 8.44 -17.47
C SER A 215 2.59 9.79 -18.16
N VAL A 216 3.41 9.99 -19.19
CA VAL A 216 3.53 11.26 -19.89
C VAL A 216 2.88 11.14 -21.27
N VAL A 217 1.86 11.96 -21.52
CA VAL A 217 1.25 12.14 -22.84
C VAL A 217 1.54 13.55 -23.32
N MET A 218 2.14 13.65 -24.49
CA MET A 218 2.56 14.93 -25.06
C MET A 218 1.58 15.42 -26.13
N LEU A 219 1.27 16.72 -26.13
CA LEU A 219 0.46 17.35 -27.17
C LEU A 219 1.38 18.18 -28.07
N THR A 220 1.42 17.89 -29.37
CA THR A 220 2.32 18.56 -30.32
C THR A 220 1.55 19.07 -31.53
N GLY A 221 1.91 20.25 -32.05
CA GLY A 221 1.40 20.71 -33.36
C GLY A 221 2.23 20.22 -34.55
N ASP A 222 3.32 19.51 -34.29
CA ASP A 222 4.29 19.06 -35.28
C ASP A 222 4.22 17.53 -35.41
N ASP A 223 4.02 17.05 -36.64
CA ASP A 223 3.91 15.65 -37.01
C ASP A 223 5.14 15.11 -37.78
N SER A 224 6.23 15.88 -37.81
CA SER A 224 7.47 15.46 -38.45
C SER A 224 8.13 14.27 -37.75
N GLU A 225 8.70 13.36 -38.55
CA GLU A 225 9.40 12.17 -38.04
C GLU A 225 10.56 12.54 -37.09
N GLU A 226 11.25 13.67 -37.34
CA GLU A 226 12.35 14.15 -36.50
C GLU A 226 11.89 14.48 -35.08
N VAL A 227 10.75 15.18 -34.94
CA VAL A 227 10.17 15.53 -33.63
C VAL A 227 9.68 14.27 -32.92
N ILE A 228 9.03 13.35 -33.63
CA ILE A 228 8.56 12.07 -33.06
C ILE A 228 9.74 11.24 -32.53
N HIS A 229 10.83 11.13 -33.30
CA HIS A 229 12.05 10.44 -32.87
C HIS A 229 12.68 11.08 -31.63
N LYS A 230 12.69 12.42 -31.55
CA LYS A 230 13.20 13.15 -30.39
C LYS A 230 12.34 12.91 -29.14
N ILE A 231 11.02 12.99 -29.28
CA ILE A 231 10.04 12.78 -28.18
C ILE A 231 10.15 11.36 -27.61
N ASN A 232 10.26 10.34 -28.47
CA ASN A 232 10.39 8.94 -28.05
C ASN A 232 11.64 8.70 -27.19
N ARG A 233 12.75 9.42 -27.45
CA ARG A 233 13.97 9.31 -26.63
C ARG A 233 13.84 9.94 -25.25
N LEU A 234 12.87 10.82 -25.05
CA LEU A 234 12.61 11.52 -23.79
C LEU A 234 11.66 10.75 -22.87
N GLY A 235 11.34 9.49 -23.20
CA GLY A 235 10.53 8.62 -22.33
C GLY A 235 9.05 9.01 -22.28
N VAL A 236 8.54 9.68 -23.30
CA VAL A 236 7.11 9.96 -23.45
C VAL A 236 6.37 8.65 -23.76
N ASP A 237 5.24 8.41 -23.08
CA ASP A 237 4.48 7.17 -23.19
C ASP A 237 3.51 7.19 -24.37
N ASP A 238 3.05 8.38 -24.76
CA ASP A 238 2.21 8.61 -25.92
C ASP A 238 2.26 10.07 -26.38
N TYR A 239 1.90 10.34 -27.64
CA TYR A 239 1.77 11.71 -28.14
C TYR A 239 0.54 11.90 -29.03
N LEU A 240 0.02 13.12 -29.04
CA LEU A 240 -1.15 13.50 -29.82
C LEU A 240 -0.85 14.75 -30.65
N ILE A 241 -1.16 14.66 -31.94
CA ILE A 241 -1.02 15.78 -32.86
C ILE A 241 -2.25 16.69 -32.75
N LYS A 242 -2.04 17.99 -32.55
CA LYS A 242 -3.07 19.02 -32.51
C LYS A 242 -3.64 19.24 -33.93
N PRO A 243 -4.96 19.49 -34.09
CA PRO A 243 -5.96 19.65 -33.04
C PRO A 243 -6.42 18.32 -32.42
N VAL A 244 -6.47 18.28 -31.08
CA VAL A 244 -6.82 17.07 -30.33
C VAL A 244 -8.32 16.99 -30.09
N LYS A 245 -8.95 15.89 -30.52
CA LYS A 245 -10.37 15.60 -30.26
C LYS A 245 -10.53 14.89 -28.90
N LYS A 246 -11.63 15.17 -28.17
CA LYS A 246 -11.95 14.55 -26.85
C LYS A 246 -11.75 13.03 -26.86
N ASN A 247 -12.31 12.31 -27.83
CA ASN A 247 -12.23 10.85 -27.87
C ASN A 247 -10.80 10.34 -28.06
N LYS A 248 -9.99 10.99 -28.90
CA LYS A 248 -8.58 10.58 -29.11
C LYS A 248 -7.73 10.83 -27.87
N LEU A 249 -7.97 11.95 -27.19
CA LEU A 249 -7.34 12.24 -25.91
C LEU A 249 -7.69 11.18 -24.86
N LEU A 250 -8.99 10.92 -24.67
CA LEU A 250 -9.44 9.93 -23.69
C LEU A 250 -8.89 8.55 -24.01
N GLN A 251 -8.85 8.12 -25.28
CA GLN A 251 -8.24 6.85 -25.69
C GLN A 251 -6.73 6.79 -25.40
N SER A 252 -6.00 7.89 -25.62
CA SER A 252 -4.58 7.98 -25.31
C SER A 252 -4.34 7.88 -23.81
N ILE A 253 -5.10 8.64 -23.02
CA ILE A 253 -5.07 8.59 -21.56
C ILE A 253 -5.46 7.19 -21.07
N GLU A 254 -6.55 6.62 -21.57
CA GLU A 254 -6.99 5.24 -21.28
C GLU A 254 -5.91 4.22 -21.63
N ARG A 255 -5.21 4.37 -22.77
CA ARG A 255 -4.15 3.45 -23.17
C ARG A 255 -2.94 3.52 -22.22
N VAL A 256 -2.46 4.72 -21.90
CA VAL A 256 -1.32 4.87 -21.00
C VAL A 256 -1.70 4.48 -19.57
N THR A 257 -2.93 4.79 -19.14
CA THR A 257 -3.45 4.35 -17.85
C THR A 257 -3.71 2.86 -17.81
N HIS A 258 -4.18 2.21 -18.88
CA HIS A 258 -4.37 0.75 -18.95
C HIS A 258 -3.06 -0.03 -18.92
N ARG A 259 -1.90 0.57 -19.22
CA ARG A 259 -0.62 -0.08 -18.91
C ARG A 259 -0.43 -0.22 -17.40
N PHE A 260 -0.94 0.73 -16.61
CA PHE A 260 -1.00 0.65 -15.16
C PHE A 260 -2.24 -0.07 -14.67
N ALA A 261 -3.38 0.07 -15.35
CA ALA A 261 -4.66 -0.50 -14.98
C ALA A 261 -4.69 -1.98 -15.32
N TYR A 262 -3.97 -2.49 -16.31
CA TYR A 262 -3.81 -3.94 -16.54
C TYR A 262 -2.94 -4.57 -15.45
N LEU A 263 -1.91 -3.86 -14.97
CA LEU A 263 -1.20 -4.23 -13.73
C LEU A 263 -2.15 -4.09 -12.52
N SER A 264 -3.00 -3.06 -12.48
CA SER A 264 -3.98 -2.81 -11.40
C SER A 264 -5.12 -3.86 -11.38
N TYR A 265 -5.53 -4.31 -12.55
CA TYR A 265 -6.59 -5.28 -12.86
C TYR A 265 -6.02 -6.71 -12.72
N GLN A 266 -4.68 -6.87 -12.78
CA GLN A 266 -3.99 -8.03 -12.23
C GLN A 266 -3.73 -7.93 -10.72
N THR A 267 -3.72 -6.75 -10.08
CA THR A 267 -3.99 -6.61 -8.61
C THR A 267 -5.48 -6.79 -8.28
N THR A 268 -6.29 -7.27 -9.22
CA THR A 268 -7.45 -8.10 -8.88
C THR A 268 -7.02 -9.56 -8.65
N PHE A 269 -5.76 -9.81 -8.28
CA PHE A 269 -5.55 -10.67 -7.12
C PHE A 269 -6.35 -10.03 -6.00
N GLU A 270 -7.52 -10.59 -5.72
CA GLU A 270 -8.16 -10.47 -4.42
C GLU A 270 -7.05 -10.32 -3.38
N SER A 271 -7.09 -9.27 -2.54
CA SER A 271 -6.23 -9.13 -1.37
C SER A 271 -5.95 -10.52 -0.86
N THR A 272 -4.69 -10.99 -0.91
CA THR A 272 -4.39 -12.40 -0.65
C THR A 272 -5.12 -12.73 0.65
N PRO A 273 -6.12 -13.64 0.63
CA PRO A 273 -7.02 -13.73 1.75
C PRO A 273 -6.17 -14.02 2.97
N SER A 274 -6.45 -13.31 4.07
CA SER A 274 -5.67 -13.41 5.30
C SER A 274 -5.61 -14.85 5.85
N LYS A 275 -6.44 -15.74 5.29
CA LYS A 275 -6.49 -17.17 5.53
C LYS A 275 -6.72 -17.93 4.21
N ILE A 276 -5.86 -18.90 3.90
CA ILE A 276 -5.99 -19.83 2.76
C ILE A 276 -6.03 -21.27 3.28
N HIS A 277 -6.96 -22.07 2.76
CA HIS A 277 -6.99 -23.50 3.01
C HIS A 277 -6.04 -24.22 2.07
N LEU A 278 -5.12 -24.99 2.63
CA LEU A 278 -4.21 -25.86 1.90
C LEU A 278 -4.74 -27.31 1.94
N GLN A 279 -4.20 -28.17 1.09
CA GLN A 279 -4.47 -29.62 1.16
C GLN A 279 -4.19 -30.20 2.56
N ASN A 280 -4.81 -31.36 2.85
CA ASN A 280 -4.66 -32.11 4.11
C ASN A 280 -5.10 -31.35 5.38
N ASN A 281 -6.17 -30.56 5.28
CA ASN A 281 -6.74 -29.77 6.39
C ASN A 281 -5.75 -28.76 7.01
N LYS A 282 -4.72 -28.35 6.26
CA LYS A 282 -3.80 -27.31 6.68
C LYS A 282 -4.32 -25.93 6.32
N THR A 283 -3.89 -24.93 7.07
CA THR A 283 -4.32 -23.54 6.86
C THR A 283 -3.11 -22.63 6.88
N ALA A 284 -2.97 -21.79 5.86
CA ALA A 284 -2.00 -20.70 5.82
C ALA A 284 -2.66 -19.38 6.24
N HIS A 285 -2.13 -18.73 7.27
CA HIS A 285 -2.48 -17.36 7.63
C HIS A 285 -1.44 -16.42 7.02
N ILE A 286 -1.90 -15.37 6.35
CA ILE A 286 -1.04 -14.49 5.54
C ILE A 286 -1.17 -13.07 6.08
N PHE A 287 -0.03 -12.47 6.39
CA PHE A 287 0.08 -11.14 6.98
C PHE A 287 1.07 -10.27 6.22
N GLY A 288 0.93 -8.95 6.39
CA GLY A 288 1.90 -7.98 5.89
C GLY A 288 1.70 -7.56 4.43
N SER A 289 2.78 -7.13 3.79
CA SER A 289 2.76 -6.49 2.46
C SER A 289 2.12 -7.38 1.39
N ILE A 290 2.32 -8.70 1.47
CA ILE A 290 1.70 -9.71 0.60
C ILE A 290 0.16 -9.69 0.63
N SER A 291 -0.46 -9.42 1.78
CA SER A 291 -1.92 -9.36 1.90
C SER A 291 -2.49 -8.05 1.37
N LEU A 292 -1.71 -6.95 1.52
CA LEU A 292 -2.08 -5.62 1.07
C LEU A 292 -1.86 -5.40 -0.44
N GLY A 293 -0.96 -6.17 -1.07
CA GLY A 293 -0.69 -6.13 -2.51
C GLY A 293 -0.04 -4.83 -3.01
N ASN A 294 0.58 -4.07 -2.10
CA ASN A 294 1.08 -2.71 -2.37
C ASN A 294 2.62 -2.61 -2.40
N GLY A 295 3.34 -3.72 -2.21
CA GLY A 295 4.80 -3.77 -2.10
C GLY A 295 5.50 -4.67 -3.13
N GLY A 296 6.78 -4.92 -2.88
CA GLY A 296 7.62 -5.85 -3.64
C GLY A 296 7.29 -7.32 -3.37
N ASP A 297 6.84 -7.61 -2.15
CA ASP A 297 6.49 -8.96 -1.71
C ASP A 297 5.25 -9.50 -2.42
N PHE A 298 5.28 -10.79 -2.73
CA PHE A 298 4.12 -11.47 -3.28
C PHE A 298 3.99 -12.93 -2.88
N PHE A 299 2.74 -13.35 -2.82
CA PHE A 299 2.34 -14.75 -2.70
C PHE A 299 1.54 -15.13 -3.94
N MET A 300 1.88 -16.27 -4.54
CA MET A 300 1.20 -16.78 -5.71
C MET A 300 0.89 -18.28 -5.53
N PRO A 301 -0.38 -18.67 -5.32
CA PRO A 301 -0.76 -20.08 -5.33
C PRO A 301 -0.55 -20.66 -6.74
N ILE A 302 -0.05 -21.90 -6.81
CA ILE A 302 0.31 -22.56 -8.08
C ILE A 302 -0.87 -23.37 -8.65
N ASN A 303 -1.82 -23.77 -7.80
CA ASN A 303 -3.02 -24.52 -8.20
C ASN A 303 -4.24 -24.14 -7.35
N ASP A 304 -5.43 -24.47 -7.86
CA ASP A 304 -6.71 -24.16 -7.22
C ASP A 304 -6.86 -24.83 -5.84
N GLU A 305 -6.15 -25.93 -5.60
CA GLU A 305 -6.12 -26.64 -4.31
C GLU A 305 -5.07 -26.09 -3.33
N CYS A 306 -4.34 -25.04 -3.73
CA CYS A 306 -3.26 -24.39 -2.98
C CYS A 306 -2.26 -25.38 -2.34
N SER A 307 -1.96 -26.52 -2.98
CA SER A 307 -0.98 -27.49 -2.46
C SER A 307 0.46 -27.04 -2.65
N ALA A 308 0.67 -26.05 -3.52
CA ALA A 308 1.94 -25.42 -3.80
C ALA A 308 1.75 -23.91 -3.97
N PHE A 309 2.74 -23.13 -3.54
CA PHE A 309 2.74 -21.68 -3.69
C PHE A 309 4.16 -21.14 -3.89
N VAL A 310 4.24 -19.96 -4.48
CA VAL A 310 5.45 -19.15 -4.58
C VAL A 310 5.35 -18.00 -3.59
N LEU A 311 6.41 -17.83 -2.81
CA LEU A 311 6.69 -16.64 -2.03
C LEU A 311 7.86 -15.93 -2.71
N GLY A 312 7.70 -14.65 -3.04
CA GLY A 312 8.75 -13.87 -3.66
C GLY A 312 8.82 -12.49 -3.07
N ASP A 313 10.00 -11.91 -3.14
CA ASP A 313 10.31 -10.60 -2.60
C ASP A 313 11.30 -9.91 -3.53
N MET A 314 10.93 -8.69 -3.92
CA MET A 314 11.61 -7.89 -4.91
C MET A 314 12.45 -6.84 -4.19
N MET A 315 13.72 -6.73 -4.57
CA MET A 315 14.60 -5.72 -3.99
C MET A 315 14.04 -4.30 -4.20
N GLY A 316 13.85 -3.59 -3.09
CA GLY A 316 13.27 -2.25 -3.03
C GLY A 316 11.77 -2.28 -2.76
N HIS A 317 11.19 -1.14 -2.42
CA HIS A 317 9.81 -1.06 -1.93
C HIS A 317 8.90 -0.23 -2.84
N GLY A 318 7.58 -0.41 -2.68
CA GLY A 318 6.54 0.39 -3.34
C GLY A 318 6.36 0.09 -4.83
N LEU A 319 5.87 1.07 -5.60
CA LEU A 319 5.31 0.84 -6.93
C LEU A 319 6.31 0.30 -7.97
N GLN A 320 7.61 0.60 -7.84
CA GLN A 320 8.63 0.08 -8.75
C GLN A 320 8.82 -1.43 -8.57
N ALA A 321 9.00 -1.86 -7.32
CA ALA A 321 9.10 -3.28 -6.96
C ALA A 321 7.82 -4.03 -7.32
N LEU A 322 6.66 -3.42 -7.06
CA LEU A 322 5.35 -3.97 -7.45
C LEU A 322 5.26 -4.23 -8.98
N LYS A 323 5.70 -3.27 -9.82
CA LYS A 323 5.69 -3.44 -11.29
C LYS A 323 6.58 -4.60 -11.75
N GLU A 324 7.76 -4.70 -11.18
CA GLU A 324 8.70 -5.75 -11.53
C GLU A 324 8.21 -7.11 -11.03
N SER A 325 7.54 -7.16 -9.88
CA SER A 325 6.85 -8.37 -9.38
C SER A 325 5.87 -8.92 -10.42
N PHE A 326 5.17 -8.08 -11.19
CA PHE A 326 4.25 -8.54 -12.23
C PHE A 326 4.96 -9.21 -13.41
N ALA A 327 6.14 -8.72 -13.79
CA ALA A 327 6.94 -9.39 -14.83
C ALA A 327 7.35 -10.80 -14.37
N ILE A 328 7.76 -10.93 -13.10
CA ILE A 328 8.10 -12.22 -12.49
C ILE A 328 6.87 -13.13 -12.39
N LYS A 329 5.75 -12.64 -11.85
CA LYS A 329 4.48 -13.38 -11.75
C LYS A 329 3.98 -13.85 -13.12
N GLY A 330 4.09 -13.00 -14.14
CA GLY A 330 3.72 -13.34 -15.52
C GLY A 330 4.61 -14.44 -16.10
N PHE A 331 5.92 -14.37 -15.87
CA PHE A 331 6.86 -15.43 -16.26
C PHE A 331 6.52 -16.75 -15.57
N ILE A 332 6.32 -16.73 -14.25
CA ILE A 332 5.97 -17.90 -13.44
C ILE A 332 4.66 -18.50 -13.96
N SER A 333 3.61 -17.69 -14.13
CA SER A 333 2.30 -18.14 -14.63
C SER A 333 2.41 -18.81 -16.00
N GLY A 334 3.16 -18.18 -16.92
CA GLY A 334 3.41 -18.75 -18.25
C GLY A 334 4.20 -20.07 -18.20
N PHE A 335 5.16 -20.18 -17.28
CA PHE A 335 5.91 -21.41 -17.09
C PHE A 335 5.05 -22.52 -16.48
N LEU A 336 4.25 -22.22 -15.46
CA LEU A 336 3.36 -23.19 -14.81
C LEU A 336 2.37 -23.82 -15.81
N ALA A 337 1.91 -23.04 -16.81
CA ALA A 337 1.05 -23.54 -17.88
C ALA A 337 1.71 -24.64 -18.76
N THR A 338 3.04 -24.80 -18.71
CA THR A 338 3.75 -25.86 -19.44
C THR A 338 3.69 -27.22 -18.75
N GLY A 339 3.35 -27.27 -17.45
CA GLY A 339 3.37 -28.49 -16.64
C GLY A 339 4.76 -29.05 -16.34
N LEU A 340 5.83 -28.32 -16.63
CA LEU A 340 7.20 -28.73 -16.33
C LEU A 340 7.54 -28.62 -14.82
N PRO A 341 8.54 -29.36 -14.32
CA PRO A 341 8.93 -29.32 -12.91
C PRO A 341 9.36 -27.93 -12.42
N TYR A 342 9.12 -27.64 -11.14
CA TYR A 342 9.44 -26.34 -10.52
C TYR A 342 10.94 -26.00 -10.54
N GLN A 343 11.85 -26.99 -10.51
CA GLN A 343 13.29 -26.72 -10.67
C GLN A 343 13.60 -26.08 -12.02
N ASN A 344 12.93 -26.53 -13.08
CA ASN A 344 13.13 -26.01 -14.42
C ASN A 344 12.61 -24.56 -14.52
N MET A 345 11.54 -24.23 -13.78
CA MET A 345 11.03 -22.87 -13.68
C MET A 345 12.08 -21.92 -13.11
N LEU A 346 12.72 -22.30 -11.99
CA LEU A 346 13.76 -21.49 -11.37
C LEU A 346 14.98 -21.34 -12.28
N ALA A 347 15.41 -22.41 -12.95
CA ALA A 347 16.53 -22.35 -13.90
C ALA A 347 16.22 -21.43 -15.09
N ALA A 348 14.98 -21.46 -15.59
CA ALA A 348 14.53 -20.58 -16.68
C ALA A 348 14.41 -19.12 -16.23
N LEU A 349 13.85 -18.88 -15.04
CA LEU A 349 13.71 -17.55 -14.45
C LEU A 349 15.08 -16.94 -14.16
N ASN A 350 16.00 -17.72 -13.58
CA ASN A 350 17.40 -17.33 -13.35
C ASN A 350 18.07 -16.86 -14.65
N ASN A 351 17.92 -17.64 -15.72
CA ASN A 351 18.49 -17.31 -17.02
C ASN A 351 17.89 -16.02 -17.63
N ALA A 352 16.58 -15.82 -17.50
CA ALA A 352 15.90 -14.62 -17.98
C ALA A 352 16.33 -13.36 -17.21
N LEU A 353 16.53 -13.48 -15.90
CA LEU A 353 17.05 -12.41 -15.05
C LEU A 353 18.53 -12.12 -15.32
N TYR A 354 19.36 -13.15 -15.44
CA TYR A 354 20.78 -13.01 -15.77
C TYR A 354 21.00 -12.27 -17.10
N LYS A 355 20.14 -12.53 -18.10
CA LYS A 355 20.16 -11.85 -19.41
C LYS A 355 19.48 -10.48 -19.40
N GLN A 356 19.01 -9.99 -18.25
CA GLN A 356 18.28 -8.73 -18.08
C GLN A 356 17.05 -8.60 -18.98
N GLN A 357 16.37 -9.73 -19.26
CA GLN A 357 15.18 -9.77 -20.13
C GLN A 357 13.89 -9.44 -19.37
N LEU A 358 13.87 -9.65 -18.04
CA LEU A 358 12.72 -9.41 -17.16
C LEU A 358 12.89 -8.14 -16.33
N CYS A 359 14.02 -8.02 -15.63
CA CYS A 359 14.35 -6.87 -14.79
C CYS A 359 15.74 -6.34 -15.16
N LYS A 360 15.91 -5.01 -15.20
CA LYS A 360 17.19 -4.40 -15.62
C LYS A 360 18.18 -4.21 -14.48
N SER A 361 17.68 -3.96 -13.26
CA SER A 361 18.53 -3.52 -12.14
C SER A 361 18.11 -4.05 -10.76
N SER A 362 17.04 -4.86 -10.67
CA SER A 362 16.53 -5.34 -9.38
C SER A 362 16.76 -6.83 -9.21
N LEU A 363 17.01 -7.21 -7.96
CA LEU A 363 17.13 -8.59 -7.53
C LEU A 363 15.79 -9.09 -7.02
N VAL A 364 15.63 -10.41 -7.00
CA VAL A 364 14.43 -11.07 -6.46
C VAL A 364 14.86 -12.29 -5.67
N THR A 365 14.31 -12.43 -4.46
CA THR A 365 14.36 -13.66 -3.69
C THR A 365 13.08 -14.45 -3.97
N LEU A 366 13.18 -15.78 -4.00
CA LEU A 366 12.01 -16.62 -4.31
C LEU A 366 12.08 -17.96 -3.61
N ALA A 367 11.00 -18.34 -2.91
CA ALA A 367 10.77 -19.66 -2.37
C ALA A 367 9.53 -20.31 -3.01
N ILE A 368 9.66 -21.57 -3.43
CA ILE A 368 8.55 -22.39 -3.90
C ILE A 368 8.31 -23.45 -2.84
N CYS A 369 7.13 -23.49 -2.24
CA CYS A 369 6.82 -24.42 -1.16
C CYS A 369 5.61 -25.28 -1.55
N PHE A 370 5.65 -26.57 -1.19
CA PHE A 370 4.50 -27.46 -1.37
C PHE A 370 4.49 -28.57 -0.33
N ILE A 371 3.30 -29.07 -0.01
CA ILE A 371 3.10 -30.12 1.00
C ILE A 371 2.51 -31.35 0.33
N ASN A 372 3.16 -32.50 0.53
CA ASN A 372 2.67 -33.79 0.04
C ASN A 372 3.11 -34.92 0.99
N ASN A 373 2.24 -35.90 1.23
CA ASN A 373 2.53 -37.09 2.05
C ASN A 373 3.18 -36.78 3.42
N ASN A 374 2.60 -35.83 4.16
CA ASN A 374 3.11 -35.37 5.47
C ASN A 374 4.57 -34.84 5.45
N LYS A 375 5.05 -34.42 4.27
CA LYS A 375 6.31 -33.71 4.10
C LYS A 375 6.07 -32.35 3.48
N MET A 376 6.85 -31.37 3.92
CA MET A 376 7.00 -30.10 3.22
C MET A 376 8.23 -30.19 2.33
N TYR A 377 8.10 -29.66 1.12
CA TYR A 377 9.18 -29.50 0.17
C TYR A 377 9.34 -28.03 -0.16
N TRP A 378 10.58 -27.60 -0.37
CA TRP A 378 10.84 -26.24 -0.85
C TRP A 378 12.03 -26.15 -1.79
N LEU A 379 11.94 -25.22 -2.72
CA LEU A 379 13.05 -24.68 -3.48
C LEU A 379 13.27 -23.25 -3.01
N ASN A 380 14.51 -22.85 -2.78
CA ASN A 380 14.81 -21.53 -2.26
C ASN A 380 15.94 -20.88 -3.05
N ALA A 381 15.66 -19.69 -3.58
CA ALA A 381 16.59 -18.85 -4.32
C ALA A 381 16.81 -17.52 -3.59
N GLY A 382 17.76 -17.52 -2.65
CA GLY A 382 18.17 -16.35 -1.87
C GLY A 382 17.13 -15.85 -0.86
N HIS A 383 16.04 -16.57 -0.64
CA HIS A 383 14.97 -16.21 0.29
C HIS A 383 15.30 -16.72 1.72
N PRO A 384 14.77 -16.10 2.80
CA PRO A 384 14.89 -16.67 4.14
C PRO A 384 14.39 -18.12 4.19
N PRO A 385 15.14 -19.04 4.83
CA PRO A 385 14.72 -20.43 4.91
C PRO A 385 13.50 -20.57 5.85
N PRO A 386 12.62 -21.58 5.62
CA PRO A 386 11.47 -21.77 6.48
C PRO A 386 11.88 -22.04 7.93
N VAL A 387 11.07 -21.58 8.86
CA VAL A 387 11.22 -21.86 10.30
C VAL A 387 10.07 -22.75 10.74
N VAL A 388 10.34 -23.73 11.60
CA VAL A 388 9.31 -24.59 12.18
C VAL A 388 9.24 -24.42 13.68
N VAL A 389 8.03 -24.43 14.22
CA VAL A 389 7.76 -24.58 15.65
C VAL A 389 7.32 -26.02 15.85
N ARG A 390 8.10 -26.78 16.62
CA ARG A 390 7.77 -28.18 16.95
C ARG A 390 6.65 -28.21 17.98
N LYS A 391 5.97 -29.36 18.10
CA LYS A 391 4.96 -29.62 19.15
C LYS A 391 5.50 -29.49 20.59
N THR A 392 6.83 -29.45 20.74
CA THR A 392 7.51 -29.20 22.01
C THR A 392 7.66 -27.70 22.33
N GLY A 393 7.23 -26.82 21.43
CA GLY A 393 7.45 -25.37 21.48
C GLY A 393 8.82 -24.92 20.97
N VAL A 394 9.70 -25.84 20.57
CA VAL A 394 11.04 -25.50 20.09
C VAL A 394 10.99 -24.93 18.68
N LEU A 395 11.52 -23.73 18.50
CA LEU A 395 11.72 -23.10 17.19
C LEU A 395 13.01 -23.62 16.53
N CYS A 396 12.93 -23.98 15.26
CA CYS A 396 14.03 -24.52 14.49
C CYS A 396 14.03 -23.96 13.07
N GLN A 397 15.10 -23.27 12.68
CA GLN A 397 15.31 -22.87 11.30
C GLN A 397 15.67 -24.08 10.46
N LEU A 398 14.97 -24.29 9.34
CA LEU A 398 15.35 -25.29 8.38
C LEU A 398 16.57 -24.80 7.58
N THR A 399 17.33 -25.74 7.02
CA THR A 399 18.45 -25.41 6.13
C THR A 399 17.98 -25.31 4.68
N GLY A 400 18.83 -24.83 3.78
CA GLY A 400 18.57 -24.93 2.34
C GLY A 400 18.11 -23.63 1.70
N THR A 401 19.07 -22.73 1.56
CA THR A 401 18.97 -21.49 0.77
C THR A 401 19.94 -21.58 -0.40
N GLY A 402 19.44 -21.51 -1.63
CA GLY A 402 20.25 -21.39 -2.83
C GLY A 402 20.66 -19.94 -3.11
N PRO A 403 21.53 -19.69 -4.10
CA PRO A 403 21.93 -18.34 -4.47
C PRO A 403 20.77 -17.52 -5.04
N LEU A 404 20.89 -16.20 -4.94
CA LEU A 404 19.96 -15.25 -5.56
C LEU A 404 19.83 -15.49 -7.07
N LEU A 405 18.61 -15.30 -7.58
CA LEU A 405 18.32 -15.40 -9.01
C LEU A 405 19.06 -14.32 -9.80
N GLY A 406 19.54 -14.67 -10.99
CA GLY A 406 20.14 -13.74 -11.95
C GLY A 406 21.60 -13.38 -11.67
N LEU A 407 22.21 -13.84 -10.57
CA LEU A 407 23.63 -13.59 -10.28
C LEU A 407 24.57 -14.56 -11.01
N ALA A 408 24.13 -15.80 -11.22
CA ALA A 408 24.90 -16.82 -11.94
C ALA A 408 24.18 -17.22 -13.23
N LYS A 409 24.94 -17.47 -14.29
CA LYS A 409 24.39 -17.83 -15.60
C LYS A 409 23.58 -19.13 -15.55
N ASP A 410 24.19 -20.17 -15.00
CA ASP A 410 23.62 -21.51 -14.93
C ASP A 410 23.63 -21.97 -13.48
N HIS A 411 22.45 -22.21 -12.90
CA HIS A 411 22.32 -22.75 -11.55
C HIS A 411 21.11 -23.69 -11.45
N ASN A 412 21.31 -24.83 -10.79
CA ASN A 412 20.27 -25.79 -10.50
C ASN A 412 19.92 -25.71 -9.01
N TYR A 413 18.68 -25.34 -8.71
CA TYR A 413 18.21 -25.22 -7.34
C TYR A 413 17.89 -26.59 -6.74
N THR A 414 18.43 -26.84 -5.55
CA THR A 414 18.21 -28.07 -4.78
C THR A 414 16.81 -28.09 -4.20
N LEU A 415 16.09 -29.20 -4.37
CA LEU A 415 14.82 -29.46 -3.68
C LEU A 415 15.12 -29.96 -2.28
N TYR A 416 14.66 -29.23 -1.27
CA TYR A 416 14.77 -29.60 0.13
C TYR A 416 13.46 -30.18 0.64
N GLU A 417 13.52 -30.99 1.69
CA GLU A 417 12.34 -31.59 2.31
C GLU A 417 12.49 -31.72 3.84
N THR A 418 11.35 -31.71 4.54
CA THR A 418 11.27 -32.03 5.97
C THR A 418 9.99 -32.79 6.27
N ALA A 419 10.05 -33.72 7.23
CA ALA A 419 8.87 -34.39 7.77
C ALA A 419 8.06 -33.43 8.66
N LEU A 420 6.74 -33.59 8.69
CA LEU A 420 5.82 -32.73 9.45
C LEU A 420 5.24 -33.41 10.69
N ASP A 421 5.65 -34.64 11.01
CA ASP A 421 5.11 -35.44 12.13
C ASP A 421 5.21 -34.74 13.49
N ASP A 422 6.29 -34.00 13.74
CA ASP A 422 6.55 -33.28 14.97
C ASP A 422 6.48 -31.75 14.84
N VAL A 423 6.05 -31.27 13.67
CA VAL A 423 5.88 -29.84 13.37
C VAL A 423 4.46 -29.41 13.73
N GLU A 424 4.36 -28.33 14.50
CA GLU A 424 3.08 -27.72 14.89
C GLU A 424 2.75 -26.51 14.02
N HIS A 425 3.73 -25.63 13.79
CA HIS A 425 3.61 -24.46 12.93
C HIS A 425 4.80 -24.36 11.96
N ILE A 426 4.54 -23.88 10.75
CA ILE A 426 5.58 -23.52 9.77
C ILE A 426 5.48 -22.02 9.54
N LEU A 427 6.61 -21.32 9.60
CA LEU A 427 6.75 -19.89 9.38
C LEU A 427 7.57 -19.67 8.11
N LEU A 428 7.04 -18.83 7.22
CA LEU A 428 7.70 -18.34 6.01
C LEU A 428 7.58 -16.83 6.01
N TYR A 429 8.64 -16.11 5.70
CA TYR A 429 8.68 -14.66 5.87
C TYR A 429 9.65 -14.01 4.91
N THR A 430 9.42 -12.74 4.62
CA THR A 430 10.36 -11.86 3.91
C THR A 430 11.32 -11.23 4.92
N ASP A 431 12.51 -10.84 4.49
CA ASP A 431 13.56 -10.31 5.37
C ASP A 431 13.11 -9.06 6.13
N GLY A 432 12.25 -8.22 5.53
CA GLY A 432 11.63 -7.08 6.19
C GLY A 432 10.90 -7.45 7.50
N TRP A 433 10.36 -8.67 7.65
CA TRP A 433 9.77 -9.10 8.92
C TRP A 433 10.78 -9.16 10.08
N THR A 434 12.02 -9.54 9.78
CA THR A 434 13.11 -9.63 10.75
C THR A 434 13.93 -8.34 10.83
N GLU A 435 14.29 -7.74 9.70
CA GLU A 435 15.21 -6.59 9.62
C GLU A 435 14.64 -5.33 10.29
N ASN A 436 13.33 -5.11 10.17
CA ASN A 436 12.63 -3.98 10.79
C ASN A 436 12.79 -3.94 12.32
N ARG A 437 13.17 -5.05 12.95
CA ARG A 437 13.20 -5.19 14.42
C ARG A 437 14.53 -5.70 14.98
N PHE A 438 15.23 -6.53 14.22
CA PHE A 438 16.34 -7.34 14.72
C PHE A 438 17.67 -7.08 14.00
N THR A 439 17.84 -5.87 13.44
CA THR A 439 19.09 -5.46 12.77
C THR A 439 20.31 -5.84 13.61
N ASP A 440 21.24 -6.60 13.00
CA ASP A 440 22.48 -7.09 13.59
C ASP A 440 22.36 -8.02 14.84
N LYS A 441 21.23 -8.74 14.99
CA LYS A 441 21.01 -9.71 16.09
C LYS A 441 20.81 -11.14 15.59
N ASP A 442 20.98 -12.11 16.49
CA ASP A 442 20.64 -13.50 16.21
C ASP A 442 19.12 -13.64 16.02
N GLU A 443 18.70 -13.79 14.76
CA GLU A 443 17.30 -13.83 14.34
C GLU A 443 16.50 -14.88 15.12
N ILE A 444 17.05 -16.08 15.31
CA ILE A 444 16.36 -17.18 15.98
C ILE A 444 16.13 -16.92 17.47
N SER A 445 17.12 -16.40 18.18
CA SER A 445 16.96 -15.95 19.56
C SER A 445 15.89 -14.87 19.68
N GLU A 446 15.84 -13.92 18.75
CA GLU A 446 14.85 -12.84 18.79
C GLU A 446 13.44 -13.32 18.41
N LEU A 447 13.32 -14.20 17.41
CA LEU A 447 12.05 -14.85 17.04
C LEU A 447 11.47 -15.62 18.23
N ASN A 448 12.29 -16.36 18.97
CA ASN A 448 11.85 -17.07 20.17
C ASN A 448 11.21 -16.15 21.22
N LYS A 449 11.58 -14.86 21.28
CA LYS A 449 11.00 -13.91 22.25
C LYS A 449 9.59 -13.44 21.89
N ILE A 450 9.21 -13.54 20.61
CA ILE A 450 7.91 -13.07 20.11
C ILE A 450 6.91 -14.22 19.89
N ILE A 451 7.38 -15.47 19.96
CA ILE A 451 6.53 -16.66 19.89
C ILE A 451 5.55 -16.68 21.07
N PRO A 452 4.23 -16.81 20.82
CA PRO A 452 3.25 -16.97 21.88
C PRO A 452 3.46 -18.25 22.69
N ASN A 453 3.63 -18.12 24.01
CA ASN A 453 3.80 -19.26 24.92
C ASN A 453 2.48 -19.98 25.25
N GLU A 454 1.37 -19.26 25.21
CA GLU A 454 0.03 -19.78 25.48
C GLU A 454 -0.94 -19.23 24.44
N TYR A 455 -1.78 -20.10 23.89
CA TYR A 455 -2.82 -19.76 22.92
C TYR A 455 -3.92 -20.84 22.96
N GLN A 456 -5.16 -20.45 22.69
CA GLN A 456 -6.34 -21.32 22.73
C GLN A 456 -6.62 -21.99 21.38
N SER A 457 -6.06 -21.44 20.29
CA SER A 457 -6.21 -21.99 18.95
C SER A 457 -5.01 -21.67 18.04
N LYS A 458 -4.83 -22.45 16.98
CA LYS A 458 -3.78 -22.19 15.98
C LYS A 458 -3.98 -20.87 15.23
N ASP A 459 -5.23 -20.44 15.08
CA ASP A 459 -5.58 -19.13 14.52
C ASP A 459 -5.08 -18.00 15.43
N GLU A 460 -5.28 -18.13 16.75
CA GLU A 460 -4.80 -17.16 17.74
C GLU A 460 -3.27 -17.09 17.78
N PHE A 461 -2.58 -18.22 17.65
CA PHE A 461 -1.12 -18.25 17.54
C PHE A 461 -0.62 -17.35 16.41
N ALA A 462 -1.17 -17.52 15.21
CA ALA A 462 -0.74 -16.77 14.02
C ALA A 462 -0.95 -15.26 14.18
N HIS A 463 -2.11 -14.84 14.70
CA HIS A 463 -2.43 -13.42 14.89
C HIS A 463 -1.59 -12.80 16.02
N THR A 464 -1.42 -13.51 17.13
CA THR A 464 -0.61 -13.02 18.25
C THR A 464 0.86 -12.91 17.87
N LEU A 465 1.41 -13.86 17.10
CA LEU A 465 2.76 -13.77 16.57
C LEU A 465 2.95 -12.53 15.69
N TRP A 466 2.01 -12.27 14.76
CA TRP A 466 2.05 -11.08 13.91
C TRP A 466 1.92 -9.77 14.71
N GLN A 467 1.04 -9.73 15.71
CA GLN A 467 0.90 -8.56 16.60
C GLN A 467 2.19 -8.33 17.40
N ASN A 468 2.78 -9.40 17.95
CA ASN A 468 4.01 -9.34 18.70
C ASN A 468 5.19 -8.88 17.85
N SER A 469 5.14 -9.03 16.52
CA SER A 469 6.22 -8.63 15.60
C SER A 469 6.13 -7.18 15.11
N GLN A 470 4.98 -6.50 15.23
CA GLN A 470 4.80 -5.14 14.68
C GLN A 470 5.81 -4.13 15.23
N VAL A 471 6.29 -3.24 14.35
CA VAL A 471 7.17 -2.12 14.70
C VAL A 471 6.42 -0.78 14.60
N THR A 472 7.00 0.29 15.14
CA THR A 472 6.48 1.64 14.91
C THR A 472 6.73 2.03 13.45
N LEU A 473 5.72 2.58 12.75
CA LEU A 473 5.79 2.91 11.31
C LEU A 473 7.03 3.71 10.88
N SER A 474 7.55 4.61 11.73
CA SER A 474 8.77 5.38 11.45
C SER A 474 10.07 4.55 11.48
N LYS A 475 9.97 3.28 11.86
CA LYS A 475 11.05 2.30 11.93
C LYS A 475 10.85 1.14 10.95
N GLU A 476 9.79 1.15 10.16
CA GLU A 476 9.64 0.23 9.03
C GLU A 476 10.53 0.73 7.90
N ILE A 477 11.54 -0.06 7.59
CA ILE A 477 12.59 0.23 6.61
C ILE A 477 12.29 -0.52 5.31
N ASP A 478 11.66 -1.71 5.40
CA ASP A 478 11.28 -2.53 4.25
C ASP A 478 9.91 -3.22 4.42
N ASP A 479 9.34 -3.68 3.30
CA ASP A 479 8.10 -4.46 3.22
C ASP A 479 8.22 -5.74 4.08
N ALA A 480 7.35 -5.91 5.08
CA ALA A 480 7.36 -7.08 5.95
C ALA A 480 6.18 -8.00 5.67
N SER A 481 6.44 -9.28 5.48
CA SER A 481 5.41 -10.31 5.26
C SER A 481 5.67 -11.59 6.04
N LEU A 482 4.59 -12.21 6.52
CA LEU A 482 4.63 -13.44 7.30
C LEU A 482 3.51 -14.38 6.85
N ILE A 483 3.84 -15.66 6.67
CA ILE A 483 2.91 -16.76 6.45
C ILE A 483 3.08 -17.79 7.56
N VAL A 484 1.97 -18.13 8.22
CA VAL A 484 1.92 -19.16 9.27
C VAL A 484 1.06 -20.32 8.81
N ILE A 485 1.65 -21.51 8.65
CA ILE A 485 0.95 -22.73 8.25
C ILE A 485 0.74 -23.64 9.46
N ASN A 486 -0.51 -24.06 9.63
CA ASN A 486 -1.05 -24.80 10.77
C ASN A 486 -1.48 -26.22 10.43
#